data_AF-A0A8D9DY74-F1
#
_entry.id   AF-A0A8D9DY74-F1
#
_cell.length_a   1.000
_cell.length_b   1.000
_cell.length_c   1.000
_cell.angle_alpha   90.00
_cell.angle_beta   90.00
_cell.angle_gamma   90.00
#
_symmetry.space_group_name_H-M   'P 1'
#
loop_
_entity.id
_entity.type
_entity.pdbx_description
1 polymer ?
#
loop_
_entity_poly.entity_id
_entity_poly.type
_entity_poly.pdbx_seq_one_letter_code
_entity_poly.pdbx_strand_id
1 'polypeptide(L)'
;DHVIRKVKILFYLEDASIKVVEPKVDNSGIAQGCLIGRQRIKLPDSIDFYDVTDFNIGESVVLYGRTFHIVDCDTFTRNFLRRLGIRVAEPLSMPSDPYLEIRNESNKIKSSRDLSPRDERFKKFIEYDKKILRFKGYWDDRSSQYGYLHLLQVRYFLSDDTLEVVEMPEYADEIGRYTLLKKIKLPKGSVSPHLPGQTDEHTVLNLAADFSSMLTDPLNCGRSQITYYTDKDLRLDYHPFPRPKTDYELSEDSLISINNKLRQLPPYNGFGTFEDSAVNCNILDPLLNPPVQSMRQFLQESGQGLDCRILRFNARRISEQDDSKQFHFCVSGKVWTAES
;
A
#
# COMPACT_ATOMS: atom_id res chain seq x y z
N ASP A 1 -38.93 37.13 14.48
CA ASP A 1 -38.04 36.01 14.84
C ASP A 1 -38.60 35.26 16.03
N HIS A 2 -38.64 33.93 15.95
CA HIS A 2 -39.06 33.06 17.05
C HIS A 2 -37.89 32.14 17.41
N VAL A 3 -37.77 31.79 18.70
CA VAL A 3 -36.71 30.93 19.23
C VAL A 3 -37.33 29.66 19.79
N ILE A 4 -36.76 28.51 19.44
CA ILE A 4 -37.32 27.22 19.82
C ILE A 4 -36.52 26.66 21.00
N ARG A 5 -37.16 26.57 22.17
CA ARG A 5 -36.56 25.97 23.37
C ARG A 5 -36.95 24.51 23.47
N LYS A 6 -35.97 23.63 23.26
CA LYS A 6 -36.17 22.18 23.43
C LYS A 6 -36.26 21.87 24.92
N VAL A 7 -37.22 21.06 25.33
CA VAL A 7 -37.38 20.68 26.75
C VAL A 7 -37.66 19.18 26.89
N LYS A 8 -37.31 18.63 28.04
CA LYS A 8 -37.67 17.29 28.48
C LYS A 8 -38.69 17.40 29.61
N ILE A 9 -39.86 16.80 29.40
CA ILE A 9 -40.89 16.67 30.43
C ILE A 9 -40.75 15.28 31.04
N LEU A 10 -40.56 15.21 32.35
CA LEU A 10 -40.40 13.99 33.11
C LEU A 10 -41.62 13.85 34.02
N PHE A 11 -42.36 12.75 33.88
CA PHE A 11 -43.47 12.38 34.75
C PHE A 11 -43.02 11.23 35.65
N TYR A 12 -43.12 11.40 36.97
CA TYR A 12 -42.74 10.41 37.96
C TYR A 12 -43.97 9.62 38.39
N LEU A 13 -44.01 8.33 38.03
CA LEU A 13 -45.15 7.44 38.33
C LEU A 13 -45.35 7.19 39.84
N GLU A 14 -44.31 7.40 40.65
CA GLU A 14 -44.34 7.15 42.10
C GLU A 14 -45.27 8.12 42.87
N ASP A 15 -45.33 9.38 42.44
CA ASP A 15 -46.04 10.45 43.15
C ASP A 15 -46.84 11.37 42.22
N ALA A 16 -46.96 11.01 40.93
CA ALA A 16 -47.57 11.83 39.88
C ALA A 16 -46.99 13.26 39.81
N SER A 17 -45.70 13.41 40.12
CA SER A 17 -45.00 14.69 40.00
C SER A 17 -44.41 14.89 38.60
N ILE A 18 -44.33 16.14 38.17
CA ILE A 18 -43.80 16.55 36.87
C ILE A 18 -42.56 17.41 37.09
N LYS A 19 -41.54 17.20 36.27
CA LYS A 19 -40.33 18.02 36.20
C LYS A 19 -40.05 18.39 34.75
N VAL A 20 -39.75 19.65 34.49
CA VAL A 20 -39.42 20.13 33.14
C VAL A 20 -37.99 20.64 33.13
N VAL A 21 -37.16 20.07 32.27
CA VAL A 21 -35.73 20.38 32.18
C VAL A 21 -35.36 20.69 30.74
N GLU A 22 -34.71 21.83 30.55
CA GLU A 22 -34.08 22.20 29.29
C GLU A 22 -32.66 21.60 29.23
N PRO A 23 -32.34 20.79 28.20
CA PRO A 23 -30.99 20.28 28.02
C PRO A 23 -30.01 21.43 27.77
N LYS A 24 -28.78 21.27 28.28
CA LYS A 24 -27.72 22.24 28.07
C LYS A 24 -27.27 22.21 26.60
N VAL A 25 -27.24 23.38 25.96
CA VAL A 25 -26.76 23.58 24.60
C VAL A 25 -25.65 24.61 24.65
N ASP A 26 -24.47 24.23 24.18
CA ASP A 26 -23.31 25.12 24.20
C ASP A 26 -23.53 26.35 23.32
N ASN A 27 -23.03 27.49 23.79
CA ASN A 27 -23.12 28.77 23.08
C ASN A 27 -24.57 29.21 22.77
N SER A 28 -25.55 28.81 23.60
CA SER A 28 -26.94 29.29 23.49
C SER A 28 -27.13 30.71 24.02
N GLY A 29 -26.27 31.16 24.94
CA GLY A 29 -26.36 32.48 25.57
C GLY A 29 -27.55 32.64 26.54
N ILE A 30 -28.29 31.57 26.83
CA ILE A 30 -29.49 31.60 27.66
C ILE A 30 -29.29 30.74 28.91
N ALA A 31 -29.86 31.15 30.04
CA ALA A 31 -29.90 30.32 31.25
C ALA A 31 -30.70 29.03 30.97
N GLN A 32 -30.02 27.88 31.15
CA GLN A 32 -30.53 26.54 30.87
C GLN A 32 -30.54 25.68 32.13
N GLY A 33 -31.30 24.58 32.10
CA GLY A 33 -31.41 23.64 33.22
C GLY A 33 -32.87 23.39 33.62
N CYS A 34 -33.13 23.32 34.93
CA CYS A 34 -34.46 22.99 35.44
C CYS A 34 -35.40 24.19 35.27
N LEU A 35 -36.41 24.07 34.40
CA LEU A 35 -37.44 25.10 34.21
C LEU A 35 -38.53 25.00 35.27
N ILE A 36 -38.98 23.77 35.55
CA ILE A 36 -39.98 23.48 36.58
C ILE A 36 -39.40 22.38 37.47
N GLY A 37 -39.24 22.70 38.76
CA GLY A 37 -38.83 21.75 39.79
C GLY A 37 -39.86 20.63 39.94
N ARG A 38 -39.44 19.47 40.47
CA ARG A 38 -40.30 18.30 40.64
C ARG A 38 -41.44 18.61 41.59
N GLN A 39 -42.67 18.64 41.09
CA GLN A 39 -43.88 18.88 41.87
C GLN A 39 -45.13 18.40 41.14
N ARG A 40 -46.24 18.20 41.86
CA ARG A 40 -47.53 17.91 41.23
C ARG A 40 -48.13 19.19 40.66
N ILE A 41 -48.53 19.18 39.39
CA ILE A 41 -49.05 20.35 38.68
C ILE A 41 -50.54 20.13 38.42
N LYS A 42 -51.34 21.18 38.64
CA LYS A 42 -52.79 21.17 38.40
C LYS A 42 -53.09 21.43 36.93
N LEU A 43 -54.19 20.87 36.43
CA LEU A 43 -54.71 21.18 35.10
C LEU A 43 -55.12 22.66 35.03
N PRO A 44 -55.05 23.28 33.83
CA PRO A 44 -55.63 24.60 33.61
C PRO A 44 -57.14 24.52 33.89
N ASP A 45 -57.63 25.40 34.76
CA ASP A 45 -59.04 25.57 35.12
C ASP A 45 -59.73 24.39 35.84
N SER A 46 -58.98 23.34 36.23
CA SER A 46 -59.49 22.26 37.08
C SER A 46 -58.80 22.21 38.45
N ILE A 47 -59.48 21.58 39.42
CA ILE A 47 -58.92 21.26 40.74
C ILE A 47 -57.98 20.05 40.65
N ASP A 48 -58.14 19.23 39.61
CA ASP A 48 -57.41 17.99 39.40
C ASP A 48 -55.96 18.21 38.96
N PHE A 49 -55.13 17.20 39.22
CA PHE A 49 -53.73 17.15 38.83
C PHE A 49 -53.55 16.41 37.52
N TYR A 50 -52.49 16.74 36.79
CA TYR A 50 -52.12 16.04 35.57
C TYR A 50 -51.87 14.56 35.85
N ASP A 51 -52.44 13.71 34.99
CA ASP A 51 -52.21 12.27 35.00
C ASP A 51 -51.47 11.84 33.73
N VAL A 52 -50.99 10.60 33.71
CA VAL A 52 -50.26 10.00 32.59
C VAL A 52 -51.09 10.03 31.30
N THR A 53 -52.41 9.94 31.41
CA THR A 53 -53.35 9.94 30.27
C THR A 53 -53.35 11.26 29.49
N ASP A 54 -52.96 12.36 30.13
CA ASP A 54 -52.98 13.69 29.54
C ASP A 54 -51.75 13.96 28.65
N PHE A 55 -50.78 13.03 28.64
CA PHE A 55 -49.56 13.14 27.85
C PHE A 55 -49.58 12.18 26.67
N ASN A 56 -49.67 12.71 25.45
CA ASN A 56 -49.49 11.95 24.22
C ASN A 56 -48.68 12.75 23.18
N ILE A 57 -48.09 12.06 22.21
CA ILE A 57 -47.37 12.70 21.12
C ILE A 57 -48.35 13.47 20.22
N GLY A 58 -48.03 14.71 19.89
CA GLY A 58 -48.87 15.63 19.12
C GLY A 58 -49.79 16.50 19.99
N GLU A 59 -49.94 16.18 21.26
CA GLU A 59 -50.75 16.96 22.19
C GLU A 59 -49.97 18.14 22.79
N SER A 60 -50.72 19.14 23.23
CA SER A 60 -50.19 20.38 23.82
C SER A 60 -50.59 20.49 25.29
N VAL A 61 -49.61 20.65 26.17
CA VAL A 61 -49.83 20.67 27.62
C VAL A 61 -49.52 22.04 28.18
N VAL A 62 -50.39 22.57 29.05
CA VAL A 62 -50.22 23.91 29.65
C VAL A 62 -49.69 23.77 31.07
N LEU A 63 -48.43 24.12 31.30
CA LEU A 63 -47.78 24.08 32.61
C LEU A 63 -47.40 25.50 33.03
N TYR A 64 -47.94 25.98 34.14
CA TYR A 64 -47.72 27.35 34.67
C TYR A 64 -47.91 28.46 33.61
N GLY A 65 -48.99 28.36 32.82
CA GLY A 65 -49.32 29.36 31.80
C GLY A 65 -48.43 29.32 30.54
N ARG A 66 -47.58 28.30 30.39
CA ARG A 66 -46.79 28.06 29.17
C ARG A 66 -47.28 26.80 28.48
N THR A 67 -47.49 26.88 27.16
CA THR A 67 -47.89 25.76 26.32
C THR A 67 -46.66 25.01 25.83
N PHE A 68 -46.61 23.71 26.08
CA PHE A 68 -45.56 22.80 25.63
C PHE A 68 -46.14 21.82 24.61
N HIS A 69 -45.49 21.70 23.45
CA HIS A 69 -45.89 20.74 22.43
C HIS A 69 -45.04 19.46 22.55
N ILE A 70 -45.71 18.31 22.68
CA ILE A 70 -45.02 17.02 22.80
C ILE A 70 -44.76 16.47 21.39
N VAL A 71 -43.48 16.40 21.03
CA VAL A 71 -43.03 15.99 19.70
C VAL A 71 -42.63 14.52 19.65
N ASP A 72 -42.04 14.01 20.73
CA ASP A 72 -41.54 12.64 20.83
C ASP A 72 -41.57 12.13 22.29
N CYS A 73 -41.49 10.81 22.47
CA CYS A 73 -41.42 10.15 23.76
C CYS A 73 -40.38 9.02 23.76
N ASP A 74 -39.86 8.69 24.93
CA ASP A 74 -38.90 7.58 25.08
C ASP A 74 -39.54 6.22 24.73
N THR A 75 -38.69 5.25 24.40
CA THR A 75 -39.04 3.87 24.12
C THR A 75 -39.78 3.22 25.30
N PHE A 76 -39.35 3.49 26.53
CA PHE A 76 -40.03 3.03 27.75
C PHE A 76 -41.44 3.59 27.86
N THR A 77 -41.61 4.90 27.72
CA THR A 77 -42.91 5.56 27.87
C THR A 77 -43.88 5.11 26.78
N ARG A 78 -43.39 4.92 25.55
CA ARG A 78 -44.18 4.37 24.43
C ARG A 78 -44.74 2.98 24.76
N ASN A 79 -43.91 2.10 25.31
CA ASN A 79 -44.33 0.75 25.69
C ASN A 79 -45.28 0.75 26.90
N PHE A 80 -45.05 1.65 27.85
CA PHE A 80 -45.90 1.80 29.04
C PHE A 80 -47.31 2.27 28.67
N LEU A 81 -47.43 3.34 27.88
CA LEU A 81 -48.72 3.86 27.40
C LEU A 81 -49.49 2.82 26.58
N ARG A 82 -48.78 2.06 25.73
CA ARG A 82 -49.39 0.96 24.96
C ARG A 82 -49.97 -0.14 25.85
N ARG A 83 -49.30 -0.47 26.97
CA ARG A 83 -49.81 -1.45 27.96
C ARG A 83 -51.04 -0.95 28.71
N LEU A 84 -51.13 0.37 28.95
CA LEU A 84 -52.31 1.02 29.51
C LEU A 84 -53.48 1.12 28.51
N GLY A 85 -53.30 0.70 27.26
CA GLY A 85 -54.32 0.77 26.21
C GLY A 85 -54.36 2.11 25.46
N ILE A 86 -53.41 3.01 25.71
CA ILE A 86 -53.32 4.32 25.05
C ILE A 86 -52.56 4.18 23.73
N ARG A 87 -53.15 4.66 22.63
CA ARG A 87 -52.49 4.67 21.31
C ARG A 87 -51.53 5.85 21.21
N VAL A 88 -50.24 5.55 21.17
CA VAL A 88 -49.16 6.54 21.02
C VAL A 88 -48.91 6.81 19.54
N ALA A 89 -48.94 8.08 19.12
CA ALA A 89 -48.67 8.49 17.75
C ALA A 89 -47.18 8.33 17.35
N GLU A 90 -46.90 8.44 16.05
CA GLU A 90 -45.53 8.46 15.53
C GLU A 90 -44.80 9.78 15.91
N PRO A 91 -43.47 9.75 16.08
CA PRO A 91 -42.72 10.94 16.45
C PRO A 91 -42.82 12.03 15.38
N LEU A 92 -43.07 13.26 15.82
CA LEU A 92 -43.13 14.43 14.95
C LEU A 92 -41.72 15.01 14.72
N SER A 93 -41.52 15.70 13.60
CA SER A 93 -40.28 16.45 13.38
C SER A 93 -40.29 17.73 14.20
N MET A 94 -39.22 17.98 14.96
CA MET A 94 -39.04 19.24 15.67
C MET A 94 -39.02 20.41 14.66
N PRO A 95 -39.75 21.51 14.92
CA PRO A 95 -39.68 22.69 14.06
C PRO A 95 -38.25 23.25 14.01
N SER A 96 -37.87 23.77 12.84
CA SER A 96 -36.54 24.35 12.61
C SER A 96 -36.45 25.74 13.22
N ASP A 97 -35.34 26.03 13.91
CA ASP A 97 -35.11 27.33 14.55
C ASP A 97 -34.40 28.26 13.55
N PRO A 98 -35.01 29.40 13.16
CA PRO A 98 -34.40 30.35 12.21
C PRO A 98 -32.98 30.78 12.62
N TYR A 99 -32.72 30.93 13.92
CA TYR A 99 -31.40 31.33 14.40
C TYR A 99 -30.35 30.23 14.17
N LEU A 100 -30.73 28.97 14.38
CA LEU A 100 -29.82 27.84 14.18
C LEU A 100 -29.53 27.59 12.69
N GLU A 101 -30.51 27.83 11.82
CA GLU A 101 -30.31 27.73 10.37
C GLU A 101 -29.27 28.74 9.87
N ILE A 102 -29.45 30.02 10.20
CA ILE A 102 -28.50 31.09 9.80
C ILE A 102 -27.10 30.84 10.37
N ARG A 103 -27.00 30.36 11.61
CA ARG A 103 -25.73 30.01 12.24
C ARG A 103 -25.05 28.82 11.55
N ASN A 104 -25.82 27.81 11.14
CA ASN A 104 -25.29 26.67 10.42
C ASN A 104 -24.84 27.03 9.01
N GLU A 105 -25.58 27.89 8.31
CA GLU A 105 -25.20 28.40 6.99
C GLU A 105 -23.93 29.22 7.05
N SER A 106 -23.81 30.14 8.01
CA SER A 106 -22.58 30.93 8.20
C SER A 106 -21.36 30.08 8.57
N ASN A 107 -21.54 28.97 9.29
CA ASN A 107 -20.48 28.00 9.52
C ASN A 107 -20.13 27.18 8.27
N LYS A 108 -21.12 26.76 7.47
CA LYS A 108 -20.88 26.09 6.18
C LYS A 108 -20.07 26.98 5.23
N ILE A 109 -20.39 28.27 5.16
CA ILE A 109 -19.67 29.25 4.34
C ILE A 109 -18.20 29.39 4.79
N LYS A 110 -17.91 29.24 6.09
CA LYS A 110 -16.52 29.23 6.58
C LYS A 110 -15.76 27.94 6.23
N SER A 111 -16.45 26.79 6.19
CA SER A 111 -15.85 25.52 5.74
C SER A 111 -15.74 25.37 4.22
N SER A 112 -16.46 26.19 3.45
CA SER A 112 -16.40 26.20 1.98
C SER A 112 -15.48 27.29 1.43
N ARG A 113 -14.75 28.03 2.29
CA ARG A 113 -13.58 28.75 1.80
C ARG A 113 -12.58 27.68 1.40
N ASP A 114 -12.19 27.67 0.13
CA ASP A 114 -11.15 26.79 -0.40
C ASP A 114 -10.02 26.69 0.63
N LEU A 115 -9.64 25.45 0.95
CA LEU A 115 -8.56 25.18 1.89
C LEU A 115 -7.39 26.09 1.52
N SER A 116 -6.81 26.77 2.51
CA SER A 116 -5.63 27.57 2.25
C SER A 116 -4.60 26.66 1.55
N PRO A 117 -3.82 27.15 0.58
CA PRO A 117 -2.77 26.35 -0.08
C PRO A 117 -1.84 25.64 0.91
N ARG A 118 -1.74 26.17 2.14
CA ARG A 118 -1.02 25.59 3.27
C ARG A 118 -1.67 24.32 3.82
N ASP A 119 -3.00 24.29 3.89
CA ASP A 119 -3.78 23.16 4.42
C ASP A 119 -3.80 21.99 3.44
N GLU A 120 -3.80 22.27 2.13
CA GLU A 120 -3.66 21.23 1.09
C GLU A 120 -2.29 20.54 1.14
N ARG A 121 -1.22 21.33 1.30
CA ARG A 121 0.14 20.79 1.49
C ARG A 121 0.21 19.91 2.74
N PHE A 122 -0.43 20.35 3.82
CA PHE A 122 -0.47 19.59 5.07
C PHE A 122 -1.29 18.30 4.96
N LYS A 123 -2.43 18.34 4.24
CA LYS A 123 -3.24 17.17 3.95
C LYS A 123 -2.46 16.13 3.13
N LYS A 124 -1.78 16.58 2.07
CA LYS A 124 -0.92 15.73 1.23
C LYS A 124 0.23 15.14 2.05
N PHE A 125 0.84 15.93 2.92
CA PHE A 125 1.88 15.45 3.83
C PHE A 125 1.36 14.32 4.73
N ILE A 126 0.19 14.45 5.36
CA ILE A 126 -0.38 13.40 6.22
C ILE A 126 -0.69 12.13 5.44
N GLU A 127 -1.30 12.24 4.26
CA GLU A 127 -1.75 11.09 3.48
C GLU A 127 -0.58 10.27 2.90
N TYR A 128 0.50 10.96 2.53
CA TYR A 128 1.67 10.38 1.88
C TYR A 128 2.93 10.38 2.75
N ASP A 129 2.80 10.62 4.06
CA ASP A 129 3.92 10.57 4.99
C ASP A 129 4.62 9.21 4.89
N LYS A 130 5.95 9.25 4.74
CA LYS A 130 6.84 8.09 4.56
C LYS A 130 6.61 7.23 3.31
N LYS A 131 5.73 7.63 2.38
CA LYS A 131 5.60 6.95 1.08
C LYS A 131 6.66 7.47 0.10
N ILE A 132 7.63 6.63 -0.22
CA ILE A 132 8.76 6.95 -1.10
C ILE A 132 8.78 5.95 -2.26
N LEU A 133 8.74 6.45 -3.50
CA LEU A 133 8.96 5.62 -4.67
C LEU A 133 10.46 5.50 -4.92
N ARG A 134 10.94 4.26 -5.06
CA ARG A 134 12.36 3.95 -5.30
C ARG A 134 12.52 3.32 -6.67
N PHE A 135 13.26 4.00 -7.54
CA PHE A 135 13.61 3.50 -8.87
C PHE A 135 15.11 3.25 -8.93
N LYS A 136 15.48 2.12 -9.54
CA LYS A 136 16.86 1.83 -9.88
C LYS A 136 17.09 2.27 -11.32
N GLY A 137 18.13 3.07 -11.54
CA GLY A 137 18.57 3.52 -12.85
C GLY A 137 20.07 3.31 -13.01
N TYR A 138 20.56 3.59 -14.21
CA TYR A 138 21.99 3.64 -14.48
C TYR A 138 22.27 4.87 -15.36
N TRP A 139 23.46 5.42 -15.23
CA TRP A 139 23.99 6.44 -16.12
C TRP A 139 25.32 5.94 -16.67
N ASP A 140 25.33 5.70 -17.98
CA ASP A 140 26.48 5.18 -18.70
C ASP A 140 27.35 6.34 -19.20
N ASP A 141 28.43 6.64 -18.49
CA ASP A 141 29.42 7.66 -18.89
C ASP A 141 30.70 7.02 -19.46
N ARG A 142 30.69 5.73 -19.82
CA ARG A 142 31.90 5.01 -20.29
C ARG A 142 32.51 5.56 -21.59
N SER A 143 31.80 6.44 -22.30
CA SER A 143 32.34 7.16 -23.46
C SER A 143 33.34 8.26 -23.08
N SER A 144 33.35 8.71 -21.83
CA SER A 144 34.24 9.74 -21.32
C SER A 144 35.59 9.14 -20.92
N GLN A 145 36.68 9.93 -21.00
CA GLN A 145 38.06 9.44 -20.78
C GLN A 145 38.32 8.77 -19.41
N TYR A 146 37.49 9.06 -18.41
CA TYR A 146 37.53 8.46 -17.07
C TYR A 146 36.13 8.08 -16.57
N GLY A 147 35.18 7.94 -17.49
CA GLY A 147 33.80 7.66 -17.12
C GLY A 147 33.59 6.19 -16.81
N TYR A 148 32.67 5.92 -15.90
CA TYR A 148 32.28 4.58 -15.48
C TYR A 148 30.75 4.45 -15.47
N LEU A 149 30.25 3.25 -15.18
CA LEU A 149 28.82 3.00 -15.11
C LEU A 149 28.29 3.40 -13.73
N HIS A 150 27.62 4.54 -13.64
CA HIS A 150 27.01 5.00 -12.39
C HIS A 150 25.70 4.25 -12.15
N LEU A 151 25.60 3.54 -11.03
CA LEU A 151 24.35 2.90 -10.61
C LEU A 151 23.57 3.85 -9.71
N LEU A 152 22.39 4.26 -10.15
CA LEU A 152 21.62 5.31 -9.49
C LEU A 152 20.38 4.75 -8.82
N GLN A 153 20.05 5.30 -7.66
CA GLN A 153 18.77 5.13 -7.01
C GLN A 153 18.04 6.47 -6.95
N VAL A 154 16.95 6.58 -7.69
CA VAL A 154 16.07 7.74 -7.67
C VAL A 154 14.99 7.52 -6.62
N ARG A 155 14.87 8.47 -5.68
CA ARG A 155 13.86 8.48 -4.62
C ARG A 155 12.89 9.63 -4.85
N TYR A 156 11.61 9.32 -5.03
CA TYR A 156 10.54 10.31 -5.12
C TYR A 156 9.72 10.34 -3.83
N PHE A 157 9.62 11.49 -3.19
CA PHE A 157 8.85 11.69 -1.97
C PHE A 157 7.46 12.23 -2.32
N LEU A 158 6.43 11.40 -2.12
CA LEU A 158 5.03 11.75 -2.42
C LEU A 158 4.47 12.85 -1.52
N SER A 159 5.04 13.04 -0.33
CA SER A 159 4.60 14.09 0.61
C SER A 159 4.88 15.50 0.08
N ASP A 160 6.03 15.68 -0.58
CA ASP A 160 6.58 17.01 -0.90
C ASP A 160 6.80 17.23 -2.41
N ASP A 161 6.55 16.22 -3.25
CA ASP A 161 6.88 16.17 -4.69
C ASP A 161 8.36 16.48 -4.97
N THR A 162 9.24 15.91 -4.14
CA THR A 162 10.70 16.12 -4.27
C THR A 162 11.39 14.86 -4.73
N LEU A 163 12.48 15.05 -5.46
CA LEU A 163 13.35 13.99 -5.96
C LEU A 163 14.71 14.09 -5.30
N GLU A 164 15.27 12.93 -4.99
CA GLU A 164 16.64 12.76 -4.55
C GLU A 164 17.28 11.66 -5.40
N VAL A 165 18.48 11.93 -5.92
CA VAL A 165 19.24 10.96 -6.71
C VAL A 165 20.50 10.61 -5.94
N VAL A 166 20.62 9.33 -5.60
CA VAL A 166 21.74 8.80 -4.84
C VAL A 166 22.45 7.76 -5.67
N GLU A 167 23.77 7.87 -5.73
CA GLU A 167 24.61 6.85 -6.31
C GLU A 167 24.72 5.65 -5.37
N MET A 168 24.51 4.46 -5.92
CA MET A 168 24.66 3.20 -5.23
C MET A 168 26.10 2.74 -5.44
N PRO A 169 26.87 2.52 -4.36
CA PRO A 169 28.21 1.98 -4.50
C PRO A 169 28.12 0.56 -5.09
N GLU A 170 29.07 0.22 -5.96
CA GLU A 170 29.18 -1.12 -6.53
C GLU A 170 29.74 -2.13 -5.49
N TYR A 171 30.50 -1.62 -4.50
CA TYR A 171 31.09 -2.42 -3.42
C TYR A 171 30.52 -2.02 -2.05
N ALA A 172 30.25 -3.01 -1.19
CA ALA A 172 29.69 -2.80 0.14
C ALA A 172 30.59 -1.97 1.08
N ASP A 173 31.90 -1.91 0.80
CA ASP A 173 32.91 -1.26 1.63
C ASP A 173 33.21 0.21 1.26
N GLU A 174 32.59 0.75 0.20
CA GLU A 174 32.71 2.17 -0.13
C GLU A 174 31.81 3.01 0.77
N ILE A 175 32.40 3.56 1.82
CA ILE A 175 31.79 4.48 2.79
C ILE A 175 31.62 5.86 2.12
N GLY A 176 30.73 5.94 1.14
CA GLY A 176 30.48 7.15 0.38
C GLY A 176 29.12 7.10 -0.27
N ARG A 177 28.06 7.50 0.43
CA ARG A 177 26.80 7.83 -0.23
C ARG A 177 26.99 9.13 -0.99
N TYR A 178 27.34 9.06 -2.27
CA TYR A 178 27.40 10.23 -3.13
C TYR A 178 25.97 10.60 -3.56
N THR A 179 25.40 11.62 -2.91
CA THR A 179 24.14 12.20 -3.34
C THR A 179 24.41 13.11 -4.54
N LEU A 180 24.11 12.63 -5.75
CA LEU A 180 24.22 13.41 -6.99
C LEU A 180 23.23 14.59 -7.00
N LEU A 181 22.01 14.35 -6.50
CA LEU A 181 20.98 15.38 -6.39
C LEU A 181 20.37 15.35 -4.99
N LYS A 182 20.59 16.42 -4.22
CA LYS A 182 19.91 16.62 -2.94
C LYS A 182 18.41 16.78 -3.16
N LYS A 183 17.62 16.40 -2.15
CA LYS A 183 16.15 16.49 -2.15
C LYS A 183 15.67 17.86 -2.64
N ILE A 184 15.14 17.93 -3.86
CA ILE A 184 14.66 19.16 -4.50
C ILE A 184 13.47 18.87 -5.41
N LYS A 185 12.62 19.88 -5.65
CA LYS A 185 11.62 19.82 -6.71
C LYS A 185 12.32 19.97 -8.05
N LEU A 186 12.39 18.89 -8.81
CA LEU A 186 13.09 18.88 -10.09
C LEU A 186 12.23 19.58 -11.16
N PRO A 187 12.70 20.67 -11.78
CA PRO A 187 12.00 21.32 -12.87
C PRO A 187 12.11 20.49 -14.15
N LYS A 188 11.07 20.51 -14.97
CA LYS A 188 11.06 19.92 -16.31
C LYS A 188 11.62 20.94 -17.31
N GLY A 189 12.60 20.53 -18.10
CA GLY A 189 13.22 21.35 -19.14
C GLY A 189 14.43 22.17 -18.65
N SER A 190 15.00 22.95 -19.57
CA SER A 190 16.12 23.86 -19.27
C SER A 190 15.60 25.12 -18.57
N VAL A 191 15.96 25.31 -17.30
CA VAL A 191 15.64 26.52 -16.55
C VAL A 191 16.81 27.50 -16.71
N SER A 192 16.56 28.67 -17.30
CA SER A 192 17.51 29.78 -17.26
C SER A 192 17.62 30.30 -15.82
N PRO A 193 18.80 30.75 -15.36
CA PRO A 193 18.94 31.34 -14.03
C PRO A 193 17.94 32.47 -13.83
N HIS A 194 17.24 32.45 -12.70
CA HIS A 194 16.23 33.44 -12.36
C HIS A 194 16.87 34.80 -12.10
N LEU A 195 16.23 35.86 -12.58
CA LEU A 195 16.57 37.22 -12.18
C LEU A 195 16.15 37.44 -10.71
N PRO A 196 16.88 38.27 -9.95
CA PRO A 196 16.45 38.66 -8.60
C PRO A 196 15.00 39.17 -8.59
N GLY A 197 14.16 38.66 -7.68
CA GLY A 197 12.73 38.99 -7.57
C GLY A 197 11.78 38.17 -8.44
N GLN A 198 12.28 37.34 -9.38
CA GLN A 198 11.44 36.51 -10.25
C GLN A 198 10.82 35.29 -9.55
N THR A 199 11.31 34.94 -8.36
CA THR A 199 10.86 33.77 -7.58
C THR A 199 9.87 34.11 -6.47
N ASP A 200 9.58 35.40 -6.25
CA ASP A 200 8.73 35.85 -5.16
C ASP A 200 7.27 35.37 -5.34
N GLU A 201 6.58 35.19 -4.21
CA GLU A 201 5.22 34.62 -4.21
C GLU A 201 4.21 35.55 -4.91
N HIS A 202 4.43 36.86 -4.82
CA HIS A 202 3.58 37.89 -5.39
C HIS A 202 4.42 38.90 -6.17
N THR A 203 4.07 39.15 -7.43
CA THR A 203 4.57 40.33 -8.13
C THR A 203 3.87 41.57 -7.57
N VAL A 204 4.60 42.68 -7.52
CA VAL A 204 4.08 43.96 -7.02
C VAL A 204 4.00 44.95 -8.17
N LEU A 205 2.83 45.55 -8.33
CA LEU A 205 2.60 46.65 -9.27
C LEU A 205 3.02 47.94 -8.59
N ASN A 206 3.97 48.65 -9.21
CA ASN A 206 4.38 49.97 -8.76
C ASN A 206 3.46 51.00 -9.42
N LEU A 207 2.44 51.47 -8.69
CA LEU A 207 1.43 52.38 -9.25
C LEU A 207 1.86 53.87 -9.21
N ALA A 208 2.84 54.26 -8.38
CA ALA A 208 3.42 55.60 -8.39
C ALA A 208 4.93 55.58 -8.11
N ALA A 209 5.60 56.71 -8.41
CA ALA A 209 7.03 56.90 -8.21
C ALA A 209 7.47 56.86 -6.72
N ASP A 210 6.50 56.88 -5.80
CA ASP A 210 6.73 56.85 -4.36
C ASP A 210 6.54 55.42 -3.84
N PHE A 211 7.53 54.91 -3.09
CA PHE A 211 7.58 53.57 -2.49
C PHE A 211 6.40 53.20 -1.58
N SER A 212 5.46 54.11 -1.34
CA SER A 212 4.28 53.93 -0.49
C SER A 212 3.08 53.27 -1.19
N SER A 213 3.13 53.09 -2.51
CA SER A 213 1.97 52.68 -3.32
C SER A 213 2.23 51.41 -4.16
N MET A 214 2.75 50.37 -3.49
CA MET A 214 2.91 49.04 -4.08
C MET A 214 1.66 48.20 -3.82
N LEU A 215 1.03 47.68 -4.88
CA LEU A 215 -0.13 46.78 -4.78
C LEU A 215 0.25 45.39 -5.31
N THR A 216 -0.21 44.32 -4.67
CA THR A 216 0.07 42.95 -5.13
C THR A 216 -0.69 42.67 -6.42
N ASP A 217 0.03 42.27 -7.47
CA ASP A 217 -0.53 41.91 -8.78
C ASP A 217 -1.40 40.65 -8.64
N PRO A 218 -2.73 40.75 -8.86
CA PRO A 218 -3.62 39.59 -8.77
C PRO A 218 -3.41 38.61 -9.94
N LEU A 219 -2.86 39.06 -11.06
CA LEU A 219 -2.73 38.28 -12.29
C LEU A 219 -1.36 37.60 -12.42
N ASN A 220 -0.37 37.99 -11.59
CA ASN A 220 1.00 37.49 -11.64
C ASN A 220 1.56 37.46 -13.08
N CYS A 221 1.36 38.55 -13.82
CA CYS A 221 1.71 38.63 -15.24
C CYS A 221 3.25 38.57 -15.40
N GLY A 222 3.74 37.68 -16.28
CA GLY A 222 5.18 37.52 -16.55
C GLY A 222 5.89 36.42 -15.75
N ARG A 223 5.17 35.69 -14.88
CA ARG A 223 5.74 34.53 -14.20
C ARG A 223 5.98 33.39 -15.18
N SER A 224 7.24 32.95 -15.30
CA SER A 224 7.56 31.72 -16.01
C SER A 224 6.94 30.53 -15.27
N GLN A 225 5.99 29.86 -15.90
CA GLN A 225 5.39 28.64 -15.34
C GLN A 225 6.39 27.50 -15.47
N ILE A 226 7.22 27.32 -14.44
CA ILE A 226 8.09 26.16 -14.32
C ILE A 226 7.22 24.96 -13.98
N THR A 227 7.22 23.95 -14.85
CA THR A 227 6.54 22.69 -14.58
C THR A 227 7.51 21.76 -13.85
N TYR A 228 7.03 21.07 -12.81
CA TYR A 228 7.85 20.16 -12.02
C TYR A 228 7.46 18.71 -12.30
N TYR A 229 8.37 17.77 -12.04
CA TYR A 229 8.08 16.34 -12.09
C TYR A 229 7.04 15.95 -11.03
N THR A 230 6.00 15.26 -11.49
CA THR A 230 4.92 14.73 -10.66
C THR A 230 4.96 13.21 -10.60
N ASP A 231 4.20 12.63 -9.68
CA ASP A 231 3.98 11.20 -9.54
C ASP A 231 3.53 10.54 -10.86
N LYS A 232 2.72 11.25 -11.66
CA LYS A 232 2.19 10.75 -12.94
C LYS A 232 3.26 10.60 -14.02
N ASP A 233 4.35 11.34 -13.91
CA ASP A 233 5.46 11.31 -14.86
C ASP A 233 6.43 10.16 -14.59
N LEU A 234 6.36 9.54 -13.41
CA LEU A 234 7.21 8.43 -13.00
C LEU A 234 6.65 7.07 -13.43
N ARG A 235 5.86 7.04 -14.51
CA ARG A 235 5.36 5.79 -15.07
C ARG A 235 6.50 5.07 -15.78
N LEU A 236 6.72 3.83 -15.35
CA LEU A 236 7.55 2.89 -16.08
C LEU A 236 6.74 2.42 -17.29
N ASP A 237 7.06 2.94 -18.47
CA ASP A 237 6.64 2.30 -19.70
C ASP A 237 7.31 0.92 -19.76
N TYR A 238 6.54 -0.13 -20.04
CA TYR A 238 7.02 -1.51 -20.14
C TYR A 238 7.81 -1.74 -21.45
N HIS A 239 8.79 -0.89 -21.72
CA HIS A 239 9.78 -1.12 -22.76
C HIS A 239 11.05 -1.62 -22.07
N PRO A 240 11.36 -2.93 -22.18
CA PRO A 240 12.59 -3.47 -21.62
C PRO A 240 13.77 -2.91 -22.41
N PHE A 241 14.35 -1.82 -21.93
CA PHE A 241 15.65 -1.38 -22.40
C PHE A 241 16.70 -2.33 -21.82
N PRO A 242 17.53 -2.98 -22.67
CA PRO A 242 18.59 -3.84 -22.18
C PRO A 242 19.57 -2.99 -21.37
N ARG A 243 19.67 -3.30 -20.07
CA ARG A 243 20.65 -2.68 -19.18
C ARG A 243 22.06 -3.14 -19.60
N PRO A 244 23.03 -2.23 -19.71
CA PRO A 244 24.43 -2.61 -19.89
C PRO A 244 24.92 -3.39 -18.67
N LYS A 245 25.60 -4.50 -18.93
CA LYS A 245 26.24 -5.31 -17.88
C LYS A 245 27.31 -4.50 -17.16
N THR A 246 27.47 -4.75 -15.86
CA THR A 246 28.59 -4.18 -15.09
C THR A 246 29.90 -4.87 -15.47
N ASP A 247 31.03 -4.23 -15.18
CA ASP A 247 32.35 -4.80 -15.48
C ASP A 247 32.59 -6.10 -14.68
N TYR A 248 31.99 -6.20 -13.48
CA TYR A 248 31.96 -7.42 -12.70
C TYR A 248 31.15 -8.54 -13.36
N GLU A 249 29.92 -8.27 -13.83
CA GLU A 249 29.10 -9.26 -14.54
C GLU A 249 29.79 -9.76 -15.81
N LEU A 250 30.46 -8.86 -16.53
CA LEU A 250 31.29 -9.22 -17.68
C LEU A 250 32.48 -10.10 -17.29
N SER A 251 33.10 -9.84 -16.13
CA SER A 251 34.20 -10.65 -15.59
C SER A 251 33.73 -12.05 -15.13
N GLU A 252 32.57 -12.16 -14.50
CA GLU A 252 31.99 -13.46 -14.11
C GLU A 252 31.59 -14.27 -15.33
N ASP A 253 30.92 -13.67 -16.31
CA ASP A 253 30.58 -14.34 -17.57
C ASP A 253 31.83 -14.85 -18.30
N SER A 254 32.91 -14.06 -18.23
CA SER A 254 34.21 -14.45 -18.76
C SER A 254 34.82 -15.61 -17.98
N LEU A 255 34.79 -15.57 -16.64
CA LEU A 255 35.27 -16.65 -15.77
C LEU A 255 34.47 -17.95 -15.97
N ILE A 256 33.15 -17.86 -16.07
CA ILE A 256 32.25 -18.99 -16.34
C ILE A 256 32.57 -19.56 -17.73
N SER A 257 32.76 -18.70 -18.73
CA SER A 257 33.14 -19.13 -20.09
C SER A 257 34.53 -19.79 -20.12
N ILE A 258 35.48 -19.29 -19.34
CA ILE A 258 36.82 -19.89 -19.18
C ILE A 258 36.71 -21.24 -18.48
N ASN A 259 35.93 -21.36 -17.41
CA ASN A 259 35.74 -22.60 -16.65
C ASN A 259 35.02 -23.66 -17.48
N ASN A 260 34.03 -23.27 -18.28
CA ASN A 260 33.34 -24.13 -19.24
C ASN A 260 34.24 -24.60 -20.38
N LYS A 261 35.24 -23.80 -20.78
CA LYS A 261 36.28 -24.22 -21.74
C LYS A 261 37.32 -25.17 -21.14
N LEU A 262 37.49 -25.21 -19.82
CA LEU A 262 38.65 -25.83 -19.16
C LEU A 262 38.44 -27.20 -18.50
N ARG A 263 37.29 -27.85 -18.65
CA ARG A 263 37.09 -29.20 -18.06
C ARG A 263 36.53 -30.21 -19.04
N GLN A 264 37.39 -30.73 -19.90
CA GLN A 264 37.18 -32.02 -20.54
C GLN A 264 38.10 -33.04 -19.87
N LEU A 265 37.57 -34.23 -19.57
CA LEU A 265 38.38 -35.32 -19.04
C LEU A 265 39.49 -35.66 -20.06
N PRO A 266 40.74 -35.90 -19.61
CA PRO A 266 41.79 -36.35 -20.50
C PRO A 266 41.42 -37.69 -21.16
N PRO A 267 41.99 -38.02 -22.34
CA PRO A 267 41.73 -39.29 -22.99
C PRO A 267 42.13 -40.47 -22.08
N TYR A 268 41.35 -41.55 -22.16
CA TYR A 268 41.56 -42.75 -21.35
C TYR A 268 42.96 -43.36 -21.60
N ASN A 269 43.69 -43.63 -20.53
CA ASN A 269 45.09 -44.05 -20.56
C ASN A 269 45.29 -45.56 -20.79
N GLY A 270 44.21 -46.34 -20.93
CA GLY A 270 44.25 -47.79 -21.17
C GLY A 270 44.37 -48.66 -19.92
N PHE A 271 44.42 -48.07 -18.72
CA PHE A 271 44.53 -48.80 -17.45
C PHE A 271 43.24 -48.71 -16.63
N GLY A 272 42.80 -49.85 -16.09
CA GLY A 272 41.60 -49.92 -15.26
C GLY A 272 40.31 -49.96 -16.07
N THR A 273 39.26 -49.31 -15.56
CA THR A 273 38.04 -49.04 -16.32
C THR A 273 37.94 -47.55 -16.60
N PHE A 274 37.21 -47.19 -17.67
CA PHE A 274 36.98 -45.79 -18.01
C PHE A 274 36.32 -45.02 -16.86
N GLU A 275 35.36 -45.66 -16.18
CA GLU A 275 34.61 -45.11 -15.06
C GLU A 275 35.51 -44.80 -13.85
N ASP A 276 36.41 -45.72 -13.52
CA ASP A 276 37.38 -45.57 -12.43
C ASP A 276 38.40 -44.44 -12.73
N SER A 277 38.88 -44.39 -13.98
CA SER A 277 39.78 -43.32 -14.42
C SER A 277 39.12 -41.94 -14.42
N ALA A 278 37.83 -41.87 -14.78
CA ALA A 278 37.08 -40.61 -14.80
C ALA A 278 36.89 -40.03 -13.39
N VAL A 279 36.67 -40.88 -12.37
CA VAL A 279 36.55 -40.44 -10.97
C VAL A 279 37.88 -39.86 -10.45
N ASN A 280 38.99 -40.52 -10.77
CA ASN A 280 40.34 -40.07 -10.38
C ASN A 280 40.71 -38.71 -10.99
N CYS A 281 40.20 -38.39 -12.18
CA CYS A 281 40.39 -37.07 -12.80
C CYS A 281 39.50 -35.97 -12.21
N ASN A 282 38.43 -36.33 -11.49
CA ASN A 282 37.45 -35.38 -10.96
C ASN A 282 37.69 -35.03 -9.48
N ILE A 283 38.29 -35.93 -8.70
CA ILE A 283 38.40 -35.81 -7.23
C ILE A 283 39.81 -36.21 -6.80
N LEU A 284 40.40 -35.47 -5.85
CA LEU A 284 41.77 -35.69 -5.35
C LEU A 284 41.93 -37.02 -4.60
N ASP A 285 40.86 -37.56 -4.03
CA ASP A 285 40.86 -38.79 -3.23
C ASP A 285 39.75 -39.76 -3.74
N PRO A 286 40.05 -40.63 -4.73
CA PRO A 286 39.04 -41.42 -5.43
C PRO A 286 38.41 -42.53 -4.57
N LEU A 287 39.04 -42.88 -3.44
CA LEU A 287 38.53 -43.88 -2.50
C LEU A 287 37.23 -43.45 -1.79
N LEU A 288 36.90 -42.15 -1.81
CA LEU A 288 35.68 -41.64 -1.20
C LEU A 288 34.41 -41.95 -2.01
N ASN A 289 34.53 -42.16 -3.33
CA ASN A 289 33.39 -42.36 -4.25
C ASN A 289 33.72 -43.43 -5.31
N PRO A 290 33.73 -44.73 -4.96
CA PRO A 290 33.87 -45.77 -5.95
C PRO A 290 32.69 -45.74 -6.96
N PRO A 291 32.91 -46.09 -8.24
CA PRO A 291 31.83 -46.16 -9.22
C PRO A 291 30.77 -47.16 -8.75
N VAL A 292 29.58 -46.65 -8.42
CA VAL A 292 28.49 -47.46 -7.89
C VAL A 292 27.77 -48.14 -9.05
N GLN A 293 27.92 -49.46 -9.19
CA GLN A 293 27.09 -50.24 -10.10
C GLN A 293 25.63 -50.18 -9.62
N SER A 294 24.70 -49.91 -10.54
CA SER A 294 23.26 -49.81 -10.29
C SER A 294 22.70 -51.10 -9.66
N MET A 295 22.61 -51.15 -8.33
CA MET A 295 22.12 -52.31 -7.58
C MET A 295 20.63 -52.60 -7.86
N ARG A 296 19.86 -51.56 -8.21
CA ARG A 296 18.44 -51.68 -8.58
C ARG A 296 18.26 -52.48 -9.86
N GLN A 297 19.08 -52.21 -10.87
CA GLN A 297 19.02 -52.93 -12.13
C GLN A 297 19.42 -54.40 -11.95
N PHE A 298 20.47 -54.65 -11.16
CA PHE A 298 20.86 -56.01 -10.78
C PHE A 298 19.72 -56.78 -10.10
N LEU A 299 19.03 -56.19 -9.13
CA LEU A 299 17.92 -56.83 -8.41
C LEU A 299 16.69 -57.09 -9.28
N GLN A 300 16.36 -56.15 -10.17
CA GLN A 300 15.20 -56.26 -11.07
C GLN A 300 15.42 -57.29 -12.18
N GLU A 301 16.67 -57.47 -12.61
CA GLU A 301 17.06 -58.46 -13.60
C GLU A 301 17.22 -59.86 -13.01
N SER A 302 17.68 -59.98 -11.75
CA SER A 302 17.98 -61.25 -11.05
C SER A 302 16.80 -61.88 -10.28
N GLY A 303 15.64 -61.23 -10.26
CA GLY A 303 14.50 -61.55 -9.38
C GLY A 303 13.78 -62.89 -9.60
N GLN A 304 14.21 -63.73 -10.53
CA GLN A 304 13.65 -65.07 -10.76
C GLN A 304 14.74 -66.12 -10.93
N GLY A 305 15.64 -66.29 -9.94
CA GLY A 305 16.66 -67.34 -9.97
C GLY A 305 17.84 -67.05 -10.90
N LEU A 306 19.00 -67.64 -10.60
CA LEU A 306 20.31 -67.29 -11.15
C LEU A 306 20.48 -67.49 -12.68
N ASP A 307 19.50 -68.11 -13.35
CA ASP A 307 19.55 -68.46 -14.78
C ASP A 307 18.64 -67.61 -15.68
N CYS A 308 17.78 -66.76 -15.12
CA CYS A 308 16.64 -66.19 -15.85
C CYS A 308 16.94 -64.80 -16.41
N ARG A 309 17.79 -64.73 -17.44
CA ARG A 309 17.92 -63.68 -18.50
C ARG A 309 19.28 -63.73 -19.21
N ILE A 310 19.87 -64.93 -19.29
CA ILE A 310 21.07 -65.17 -20.09
C ILE A 310 20.63 -65.44 -21.52
N LEU A 311 20.98 -64.57 -22.46
CA LEU A 311 20.74 -64.86 -23.87
C LEU A 311 21.76 -65.90 -24.32
N ARG A 312 21.26 -67.09 -24.66
CA ARG A 312 22.07 -68.22 -25.13
C ARG A 312 21.94 -68.31 -26.64
N PHE A 313 23.04 -68.09 -27.34
CA PHE A 313 23.11 -68.24 -28.79
C PHE A 313 24.08 -69.35 -29.15
N ASN A 314 23.67 -70.19 -30.09
CA ASN A 314 24.60 -71.10 -30.76
C ASN A 314 25.42 -70.29 -31.75
N ALA A 315 26.73 -70.19 -31.50
CA ALA A 315 27.64 -69.47 -32.36
C ALA A 315 28.60 -70.44 -33.06
N ARG A 316 28.94 -70.14 -34.31
CA ARG A 316 30.00 -70.81 -35.05
C ARG A 316 31.10 -69.80 -35.37
N ARG A 317 32.36 -70.11 -35.07
CA ARG A 317 33.48 -69.28 -35.52
C ARG A 317 33.69 -69.54 -37.01
N ILE A 318 33.48 -68.52 -37.83
CA ILE A 318 33.85 -68.57 -39.24
C ILE A 318 35.31 -68.12 -39.30
N SER A 319 36.20 -69.08 -39.59
CA SER A 319 37.62 -68.83 -39.86
C SER A 319 37.80 -68.64 -41.36
N GLU A 320 38.54 -67.62 -41.79
CA GLU A 320 38.89 -67.44 -43.21
C GLU A 320 40.03 -68.38 -43.69
N GLN A 321 40.64 -69.15 -42.78
CA GLN A 321 41.62 -70.19 -43.12
C GLN A 321 41.05 -71.59 -42.84
N ASP A 322 41.17 -72.47 -43.85
CA ASP A 322 40.61 -73.82 -43.97
C ASP A 322 41.32 -74.80 -43.02
N ASP A 323 40.82 -74.89 -41.78
CA ASP A 323 41.15 -75.98 -40.87
C ASP A 323 39.86 -76.73 -40.49
N SER A 324 39.85 -78.02 -40.81
CA SER A 324 38.75 -78.99 -40.80
C SER A 324 38.23 -79.37 -39.40
N LYS A 325 38.04 -78.39 -38.53
CA LYS A 325 37.41 -78.54 -37.21
C LYS A 325 36.40 -77.42 -36.96
N GLN A 326 35.12 -77.71 -37.21
CA GLN A 326 34.02 -76.82 -36.89
C GLN A 326 33.75 -76.83 -35.38
N PHE A 327 34.29 -75.83 -34.66
CA PHE A 327 34.02 -75.65 -33.24
C PHE A 327 32.67 -74.96 -33.05
N HIS A 328 31.71 -75.70 -32.50
CA HIS A 328 30.44 -75.16 -32.05
C HIS A 328 30.60 -74.75 -30.58
N PHE A 329 30.26 -73.51 -30.24
CA PHE A 329 30.29 -73.04 -28.87
C PHE A 329 29.01 -72.27 -28.54
N CYS A 330 28.57 -72.39 -27.30
CA CYS A 330 27.45 -71.63 -26.78
C CYS A 330 27.98 -70.32 -26.20
N VAL A 331 27.52 -69.19 -26.74
CA VAL A 331 27.84 -67.86 -26.17
C VAL A 331 26.68 -67.46 -25.27
N SER A 332 26.99 -67.24 -24.01
CA SER A 332 26.07 -66.74 -23.01
C SER A 332 26.46 -65.32 -22.61
N GLY A 333 25.65 -64.34 -22.97
CA GLY A 333 25.83 -62.94 -22.59
C GLY A 333 24.75 -62.50 -21.60
N LYS A 334 25.13 -61.66 -20.62
CA LYS A 334 24.17 -60.92 -19.79
C LYS A 334 23.95 -59.56 -20.44
N VAL A 335 22.69 -59.22 -20.70
CA VAL A 335 22.31 -57.91 -21.26
C VAL A 335 22.18 -56.94 -20.11
N TRP A 336 22.93 -55.84 -20.17
CA TRP A 336 22.76 -54.69 -19.28
C TRP A 336 22.10 -53.60 -20.12
N THR A 337 20.86 -53.24 -19.81
CA THR A 337 20.21 -52.10 -20.47
C THR A 337 20.73 -50.81 -19.83
N ALA A 338 21.62 -50.08 -20.49
CA ALA A 338 21.95 -48.73 -20.02
C ALA A 338 20.68 -47.86 -20.14
N GLU A 339 20.08 -47.50 -19.00
CA GLU A 339 19.06 -46.45 -18.96
C GLU A 339 19.76 -45.12 -19.27
N SER A 340 19.25 -44.44 -20.30
CA SER A 340 19.70 -43.14 -20.80
C SER A 340 19.41 -41.99 -19.85
#